data_AF-A0A7C2A4J8-F1
#
_entry.id   AF-A0A7C2A4J8-F1
#
_cell.length_a   1.000
_cell.length_b   1.000
_cell.length_c   1.000
_cell.angle_alpha   90.00
_cell.angle_beta   90.00
_cell.angle_gamma   90.00
#
_symmetry.space_group_name_H-M   'P 1'
#
loop_
_entity.id
_entity.type
_entity.pdbx_description
1 polymer ?
#
loop_
_entity_poly.entity_id
_entity_poly.type
_entity_poly.pdbx_seq_one_letter_code
_entity_poly.pdbx_strand_id
1 'polypeptide(L)'
;MNSNIKIFLIFIILLGAGATSSLFLDVGTASYELKNFSSYDQLLEFLKDKVENNYYRGYPETMKTNGALDTQEGASTSTSEYSKTNIQVEGVDEPDIVKTDGTYIYVISNEDVYIIKAYPVDEAKKLSYIKFDSTPYNMFINDDYLIVFTTTYGDFNYYNTGYNHATMYLYDTSDKTNPILVKTIEVNGSYLDARMIDSYVYMIAYESTWDIYREGELKIPTITVDEETEEIQPSDIYYVDIPEPVETMTHMVSLDIDTKEVQHKSFLLGYSQNIYVSQDNIYVASIVYQSNPIALTSHQDEKTMIHKIAISDGDISYIAQGEVKGHILNQFSMDEYNGFFRIATTIGNIWDGSSRNNIYILDEDLKQAASIEDIAPGEKIYSARFIGDKAYLVTFKKVDPFFTIDLSDPYHPKILGKLKIPGYSDYLHPYDENHIIGIGKETAEALSKEKEDRDIDFA
;
A
#
# COMPACT_ATOMS: atom_id res chain seq x y z
N MET A 1 41.95 20.84 44.21
CA MET A 1 41.36 19.50 44.46
C MET A 1 40.49 19.20 43.25
N ASN A 2 40.99 18.32 42.40
CA ASN A 2 40.50 18.07 41.05
C ASN A 2 39.29 17.13 41.01
N SER A 3 38.47 17.39 39.99
CA SER A 3 37.46 16.57 39.33
C SER A 3 37.78 15.07 39.25
N ASN A 4 36.74 14.23 39.31
CA ASN A 4 36.78 12.86 38.79
C ASN A 4 35.45 12.50 38.13
N ILE A 5 35.37 12.88 36.85
CA ILE A 5 34.58 12.24 35.80
C ILE A 5 35.19 10.84 35.58
N LYS A 6 34.39 9.78 35.70
CA LYS A 6 34.80 8.42 35.35
C LYS A 6 34.57 8.19 33.85
N ILE A 7 35.61 8.40 33.05
CA ILE A 7 35.74 7.84 31.71
C ILE A 7 36.43 6.48 31.86
N PHE A 8 35.76 5.40 31.43
CA PHE A 8 36.38 4.08 31.34
C PHE A 8 36.90 3.89 29.91
N LEU A 9 38.21 4.03 29.74
CA LEU A 9 38.94 3.65 28.54
C LEU A 9 39.27 2.15 28.65
N ILE A 10 38.78 1.32 27.72
CA ILE A 10 39.25 -0.05 27.58
C ILE A 10 40.21 -0.10 26.40
N PHE A 11 41.47 -0.40 26.72
CA PHE A 11 42.53 -0.78 25.78
C PHE A 11 42.25 -2.19 25.23
N ILE A 12 42.23 -2.36 23.91
CA ILE A 12 42.38 -3.69 23.29
C ILE A 12 43.82 -3.80 22.77
N ILE A 13 44.56 -4.72 23.40
CA ILE A 13 45.90 -5.15 23.00
C ILE A 13 45.74 -6.18 21.87
N LEU A 14 46.29 -5.87 20.70
CA LEU A 14 46.42 -6.79 19.58
C LEU A 14 47.66 -7.68 19.81
N LEU A 15 47.41 -8.97 20.04
CA LEU A 15 48.41 -10.04 19.90
C LEU A 15 47.75 -11.19 19.15
N GLY A 16 48.20 -11.39 17.91
CA GLY A 16 47.69 -12.44 17.03
C GLY A 16 48.21 -13.83 17.39
N ALA A 17 47.33 -14.82 17.28
CA ALA A 17 47.60 -16.13 16.68
C ALA A 17 46.32 -16.98 16.71
N GLY A 18 45.76 -17.24 15.52
CA GLY A 18 45.00 -18.43 15.14
C GLY A 18 43.99 -19.03 16.14
N ALA A 19 42.78 -18.49 16.16
CA ALA A 19 41.52 -19.23 16.30
C ALA A 19 40.35 -18.23 16.13
N THR A 20 39.78 -18.16 14.93
CA THR A 20 38.52 -17.42 14.71
C THR A 20 37.38 -18.21 15.33
N SER A 21 37.06 -17.94 16.60
CA SER A 21 35.76 -18.30 17.16
C SER A 21 34.74 -17.29 16.65
N SER A 22 34.08 -17.62 15.54
CA SER A 22 32.88 -16.92 15.12
C SER A 22 31.74 -17.30 16.07
N LEU A 23 31.42 -16.37 16.99
CA LEU A 23 30.12 -16.35 17.64
C LEU A 23 29.12 -15.85 16.60
N PHE A 24 28.38 -16.79 16.01
CA PHE A 24 27.26 -16.49 15.15
C PHE A 24 26.07 -16.10 16.03
N LEU A 25 25.67 -14.84 15.97
CA LEU A 25 24.27 -14.46 16.11
C LEU A 25 23.77 -14.31 14.69
N ASP A 26 23.14 -15.38 14.21
CA ASP A 26 22.40 -15.37 12.96
C ASP A 26 21.07 -14.66 13.23
N VAL A 27 21.03 -13.37 12.90
CA VAL A 27 19.79 -12.64 12.63
C VAL A 27 20.01 -12.05 11.25
N GLY A 28 19.50 -12.75 10.24
CA GLY A 28 19.59 -12.33 8.85
C GLY A 28 18.92 -10.98 8.67
N THR A 29 19.72 -9.92 8.60
CA THR A 29 19.32 -8.64 8.02
C THR A 29 20.07 -8.52 6.71
N ALA A 30 19.43 -8.91 5.61
CA ALA A 30 19.90 -8.47 4.31
C ALA A 30 19.65 -6.95 4.26
N SER A 31 20.73 -6.17 4.34
CA SER A 31 20.68 -4.74 4.06
C SER A 31 20.74 -4.57 2.55
N TYR A 32 19.60 -4.23 1.94
CA TYR A 32 19.53 -3.97 0.51
C TYR A 32 19.91 -2.51 0.27
N GLU A 33 21.02 -2.30 -0.42
CA GLU A 33 21.39 -0.98 -0.92
C GLU A 33 20.53 -0.67 -2.14
N LEU A 34 19.81 0.44 -2.09
CA LEU A 34 19.10 0.95 -3.25
C LEU A 34 20.12 1.40 -4.29
N LYS A 35 20.01 0.83 -5.49
CA LYS A 35 20.87 1.17 -6.62
C LYS A 35 20.02 1.87 -7.68
N ASN A 36 20.64 2.68 -8.51
CA ASN A 36 20.06 3.17 -9.74
C ASN A 36 20.85 2.65 -10.94
N PHE A 37 20.35 2.92 -12.14
CA PHE A 37 21.04 2.57 -13.36
C PHE A 37 21.87 3.74 -13.86
N SER A 38 23.10 3.45 -14.30
CA SER A 38 24.00 4.43 -14.91
C SER A 38 23.80 4.58 -16.42
N SER A 39 23.09 3.63 -17.06
CA SER A 39 22.76 3.64 -18.48
C SER A 39 21.59 2.70 -18.78
N TYR A 40 20.96 2.88 -19.96
CA TYR A 40 19.94 1.96 -20.46
C TYR A 40 20.48 0.55 -20.73
N ASP A 41 21.77 0.41 -21.09
CA ASP A 41 22.40 -0.91 -21.26
C ASP A 41 22.41 -1.68 -19.93
N GLN A 42 22.68 -1.00 -18.81
CA GLN A 42 22.65 -1.63 -17.49
C GLN A 42 21.23 -2.05 -17.09
N LEU A 43 20.23 -1.22 -17.41
CA LEU A 43 18.81 -1.55 -17.20
C LEU A 43 18.39 -2.76 -18.05
N LEU A 44 18.77 -2.78 -19.32
CA LEU A 44 18.52 -3.89 -20.24
C LEU A 44 19.17 -5.18 -19.73
N GLU A 45 20.43 -5.15 -19.28
CA GLU A 45 21.11 -6.32 -18.74
C GLU A 45 20.43 -6.83 -17.45
N PHE A 46 20.00 -5.92 -16.58
CA PHE A 46 19.24 -6.26 -15.38
C PHE A 46 17.90 -6.92 -15.72
N LEU A 47 17.10 -6.30 -16.59
CA LEU A 47 15.80 -6.86 -16.99
C LEU A 47 15.97 -8.19 -17.74
N LYS A 48 17.00 -8.33 -18.57
CA LYS A 48 17.32 -9.59 -19.23
C LYS A 48 17.63 -10.68 -18.22
N ASP A 49 18.49 -10.41 -17.23
CA ASP A 49 18.81 -11.36 -16.16
C ASP A 49 17.56 -11.75 -15.37
N LYS A 50 16.73 -10.77 -14.99
CA LYS A 50 15.54 -11.03 -14.16
C LYS A 50 14.36 -11.62 -14.93
N VAL A 51 14.14 -11.27 -16.18
CA VAL A 51 12.98 -11.74 -16.97
C VAL A 51 13.29 -13.10 -17.63
N GLU A 52 14.46 -13.26 -18.27
CA GLU A 52 14.78 -14.51 -18.99
C GLU A 52 15.11 -15.68 -18.06
N ASN A 53 15.81 -15.44 -16.94
CA ASN A 53 16.11 -16.51 -15.99
C ASN A 53 14.90 -16.99 -15.19
N ASN A 54 13.83 -16.18 -15.11
CA ASN A 54 12.60 -16.54 -14.42
C ASN A 54 11.61 -17.35 -15.29
N TYR A 55 11.63 -17.15 -16.62
CA TYR A 55 10.84 -17.97 -17.54
C TYR A 55 11.20 -19.47 -17.47
N TYR A 56 12.44 -19.80 -17.06
CA TYR A 56 12.92 -21.18 -16.87
C TYR A 56 12.72 -21.75 -15.45
N ARG A 57 12.17 -20.97 -14.49
CA ARG A 57 11.92 -21.42 -13.11
C ARG A 57 10.47 -21.84 -12.81
N GLY A 58 9.56 -21.81 -13.79
CA GLY A 58 8.26 -22.47 -13.69
C GLY A 58 7.24 -21.80 -12.77
N TYR A 59 7.16 -20.47 -12.78
CA TYR A 59 6.04 -19.76 -12.16
C TYR A 59 4.76 -19.93 -13.02
N PRO A 60 3.64 -20.40 -12.46
CA PRO A 60 2.41 -20.60 -13.22
C PRO A 60 1.72 -19.28 -13.58
N GLU A 61 1.29 -19.16 -14.84
CA GLU A 61 0.55 -18.06 -15.51
C GLU A 61 -0.81 -17.66 -14.88
N THR A 62 -1.13 -18.07 -13.67
CA THR A 62 -2.51 -17.98 -13.13
C THR A 62 -2.63 -17.04 -11.95
N MET A 63 -2.50 -15.72 -12.16
CA MET A 63 -3.16 -14.71 -11.32
C MET A 63 -3.62 -13.51 -12.15
N LYS A 64 -4.48 -13.77 -13.15
CA LYS A 64 -5.49 -12.78 -13.56
C LYS A 64 -6.67 -12.91 -12.61
N THR A 65 -6.75 -12.07 -11.59
CA THR A 65 -7.96 -11.94 -10.77
C THR A 65 -8.43 -10.49 -10.75
N ASN A 66 -9.64 -10.31 -11.29
CA ASN A 66 -10.41 -9.09 -11.31
C ASN A 66 -10.73 -8.63 -9.87
N GLY A 67 -10.24 -7.46 -9.47
CA GLY A 67 -10.77 -6.75 -8.31
C GLY A 67 -12.05 -6.02 -8.69
N ALA A 68 -13.20 -6.58 -8.31
CA ALA A 68 -14.47 -5.88 -8.38
C ALA A 68 -14.71 -5.15 -7.05
N LEU A 69 -14.85 -3.82 -7.11
CA LEU A 69 -15.30 -2.98 -6.01
C LEU A 69 -16.83 -2.94 -6.04
N ASP A 70 -17.48 -3.23 -4.90
CA ASP A 70 -18.92 -3.12 -4.71
C ASP A 70 -19.20 -1.94 -3.78
N THR A 71 -20.16 -1.09 -4.16
CA THR A 71 -20.54 0.15 -3.44
C THR A 71 -21.97 0.02 -2.92
N GLN A 72 -22.22 0.41 -1.67
CA GLN A 72 -23.58 0.73 -1.20
C GLN A 72 -23.66 1.85 -0.17
N GLU A 73 -24.65 2.72 -0.39
CA GLU A 73 -25.09 3.90 0.36
C GLU A 73 -26.04 3.59 1.52
N GLY A 74 -26.05 4.47 2.53
CA GLY A 74 -27.12 4.58 3.53
C GLY A 74 -27.11 5.93 4.24
N ALA A 75 -28.24 6.65 4.24
CA ALA A 75 -28.40 8.02 4.75
C ALA A 75 -29.19 8.09 6.08
N SER A 76 -28.93 9.09 6.95
CA SER A 76 -29.92 10.13 7.36
C SER A 76 -29.50 11.09 8.52
N THR A 77 -29.62 12.39 8.21
CA THR A 77 -30.11 13.60 8.95
C THR A 77 -29.44 14.23 10.21
N SER A 78 -28.80 15.38 9.93
CA SER A 78 -29.05 16.78 10.38
C SER A 78 -28.35 17.40 11.61
N THR A 79 -27.26 18.12 11.33
CA THR A 79 -27.03 19.59 11.46
C THR A 79 -25.83 19.95 10.55
N SER A 80 -25.68 21.19 10.05
CA SER A 80 -24.83 21.52 8.88
C SER A 80 -23.31 21.31 9.07
N GLU A 81 -22.90 20.06 8.90
CA GLU A 81 -21.56 19.53 8.65
C GLU A 81 -21.70 18.58 7.44
N TYR A 82 -20.78 18.60 6.48
CA TYR A 82 -20.79 17.69 5.34
C TYR A 82 -19.85 16.50 5.61
N SER A 83 -20.16 15.33 5.04
CA SER A 83 -19.31 14.15 5.17
C SER A 83 -18.05 14.32 4.32
N LYS A 84 -16.88 14.12 4.94
CA LYS A 84 -15.66 13.78 4.21
C LYS A 84 -15.65 12.27 3.92
N THR A 85 -14.81 11.82 2.99
CA THR A 85 -14.58 10.39 2.73
C THR A 85 -13.86 9.74 3.90
N ASN A 86 -14.04 8.43 4.10
CA ASN A 86 -13.41 7.69 5.20
C ASN A 86 -11.91 7.48 4.90
N ILE A 87 -11.07 8.41 5.34
CA ILE A 87 -9.61 8.36 5.18
C ILE A 87 -8.95 7.44 6.20
N GLN A 88 -7.83 6.81 5.82
CA GLN A 88 -7.04 5.98 6.71
C GLN A 88 -6.21 6.80 7.71
N VAL A 89 -5.59 7.90 7.25
CA VAL A 89 -4.68 8.75 8.04
C VAL A 89 -5.17 10.19 7.97
N GLU A 90 -5.20 10.88 9.12
CA GLU A 90 -5.59 12.28 9.17
C GLU A 90 -4.66 13.15 8.32
N GLY A 91 -5.24 13.99 7.47
CA GLY A 91 -4.52 14.90 6.56
C GLY A 91 -3.93 14.24 5.31
N VAL A 92 -4.08 12.93 5.14
CA VAL A 92 -3.74 12.22 3.90
C VAL A 92 -5.06 11.82 3.22
N ASP A 93 -5.47 12.59 2.21
CA ASP A 93 -6.71 12.33 1.49
C ASP A 93 -6.56 11.16 0.50
N GLU A 94 -7.65 10.41 0.33
CA GLU A 94 -7.78 9.27 -0.58
C GLU A 94 -8.77 9.59 -1.70
N PRO A 95 -8.46 9.23 -2.96
CA PRO A 95 -9.29 9.59 -4.10
C PRO A 95 -10.54 8.70 -4.11
N ASP A 96 -11.67 9.25 -4.53
CA ASP A 96 -12.95 8.54 -4.55
C ASP A 96 -13.74 8.86 -5.83
N ILE A 97 -14.73 8.04 -6.16
CA ILE A 97 -15.66 8.28 -7.28
C ILE A 97 -16.70 9.36 -6.97
N VAL A 98 -16.89 9.69 -5.68
CA VAL A 98 -17.76 10.78 -5.22
C VAL A 98 -17.00 11.64 -4.21
N LYS A 99 -16.96 12.95 -4.44
CA LYS A 99 -16.38 13.94 -3.52
C LYS A 99 -17.33 15.12 -3.33
N THR A 100 -17.23 15.81 -2.20
CA THR A 100 -18.04 17.00 -1.92
C THR A 100 -17.31 18.03 -1.09
N ASP A 101 -17.52 19.31 -1.41
CA ASP A 101 -17.08 20.47 -0.63
C ASP A 101 -18.22 21.01 0.28
N GLY A 102 -19.32 20.26 0.40
CA GLY A 102 -20.52 20.63 1.15
C GLY A 102 -21.53 21.46 0.37
N THR A 103 -21.14 22.12 -0.72
CA THR A 103 -22.05 22.84 -1.63
C THR A 103 -22.24 22.10 -2.95
N TYR A 104 -21.16 21.55 -3.47
CA TYR A 104 -21.09 20.82 -4.72
C TYR A 104 -20.75 19.35 -4.47
N ILE A 105 -21.33 18.49 -5.30
CA ILE A 105 -20.98 17.07 -5.40
C ILE A 105 -20.31 16.88 -6.76
N TYR A 106 -19.16 16.23 -6.73
CA TYR A 106 -18.42 15.75 -7.88
C TYR A 106 -18.64 14.25 -7.93
N VAL A 107 -19.07 13.72 -9.07
CA VAL A 107 -19.32 12.27 -9.22
C VAL A 107 -18.84 11.76 -10.56
N ILE A 108 -18.06 10.68 -10.53
CA ILE A 108 -17.72 9.90 -11.72
C ILE A 108 -18.91 9.00 -12.06
N SER A 109 -19.39 9.08 -13.29
CA SER A 109 -20.44 8.19 -13.78
C SER A 109 -20.21 7.88 -15.25
N ASN A 110 -19.94 6.61 -15.56
CA ASN A 110 -19.42 6.17 -16.85
C ASN A 110 -18.09 6.90 -17.19
N GLU A 111 -17.99 7.49 -18.38
CA GLU A 111 -16.80 8.20 -18.87
C GLU A 111 -16.79 9.70 -18.53
N ASP A 112 -17.70 10.15 -17.65
CA ASP A 112 -17.84 11.57 -17.33
C ASP A 112 -17.66 11.84 -15.84
N VAL A 113 -17.13 13.03 -15.52
CA VAL A 113 -17.20 13.61 -14.17
C VAL A 113 -18.26 14.70 -14.17
N TYR A 114 -19.26 14.56 -13.30
CA TYR A 114 -20.36 15.51 -13.15
C TYR A 114 -20.10 16.46 -11.98
N ILE A 115 -20.34 17.74 -12.18
CA ILE A 115 -20.35 18.74 -11.10
C ILE A 115 -21.80 19.17 -10.85
N ILE A 116 -22.27 18.90 -9.64
CA ILE A 116 -23.66 19.08 -9.24
C ILE A 116 -23.70 20.06 -8.08
N LYS A 117 -24.46 21.15 -8.21
CA LYS A 117 -24.84 21.95 -7.04
C LYS A 117 -25.82 21.11 -6.22
N ALA A 118 -25.46 20.77 -4.99
CA ALA A 118 -26.25 19.93 -4.10
C ALA A 118 -26.92 20.73 -2.98
N TYR A 119 -26.30 21.84 -2.56
CA TYR A 119 -26.83 22.72 -1.51
C TYR A 119 -26.95 24.19 -1.97
N PRO A 120 -28.00 24.92 -1.56
CA PRO A 120 -29.18 24.41 -0.85
C PRO A 120 -30.03 23.49 -1.76
N VAL A 121 -30.76 22.55 -1.15
CA VAL A 121 -31.40 21.41 -1.85
C VAL A 121 -32.41 21.84 -2.91
N ASP A 122 -33.12 22.95 -2.67
CA ASP A 122 -34.07 23.57 -3.59
C ASP A 122 -33.41 24.21 -4.82
N GLU A 123 -32.10 24.44 -4.79
CA GLU A 123 -31.30 24.86 -5.93
C GLU A 123 -30.51 23.73 -6.58
N ALA A 124 -30.74 22.48 -6.16
CA ALA A 124 -29.96 21.34 -6.63
C ALA A 124 -30.10 21.14 -8.14
N LYS A 125 -28.96 21.14 -8.84
CA LYS A 125 -28.91 20.97 -10.29
C LYS A 125 -27.52 20.54 -10.75
N LYS A 126 -27.47 19.81 -11.85
CA LYS A 126 -26.23 19.62 -12.61
C LYS A 126 -25.76 20.96 -13.17
N LEU A 127 -24.50 21.32 -12.95
CA LEU A 127 -23.88 22.53 -13.47
C LEU A 127 -23.12 22.27 -14.76
N SER A 128 -22.25 21.27 -14.75
CA SER A 128 -21.38 20.91 -15.87
C SER A 128 -21.05 19.42 -15.81
N TYR A 129 -20.34 18.95 -16.83
CA TYR A 129 -19.68 17.67 -16.82
C TYR A 129 -18.40 17.75 -17.67
N ILE A 130 -17.42 16.94 -17.32
CA ILE A 130 -16.16 16.78 -18.04
C ILE A 130 -16.20 15.39 -18.67
N LYS A 131 -15.94 15.32 -19.98
CA LYS A 131 -15.94 14.06 -20.72
C LYS A 131 -14.51 13.53 -20.85
N PHE A 132 -14.36 12.23 -20.65
CA PHE A 132 -13.13 11.49 -20.87
C PHE A 132 -13.32 10.44 -21.97
N ASP A 133 -12.21 9.99 -22.56
CA ASP A 133 -12.23 8.92 -23.57
C ASP A 133 -12.18 7.52 -22.92
N SER A 134 -11.87 7.45 -21.64
CA SER A 134 -11.91 6.25 -20.80
C SER A 134 -12.59 6.55 -19.48
N THR A 135 -13.11 5.52 -18.80
CA THR A 135 -13.77 5.68 -17.49
C THR A 135 -12.74 6.10 -16.44
N PRO A 136 -12.91 7.28 -15.79
CA PRO A 136 -12.08 7.65 -14.66
C PRO A 136 -12.20 6.68 -13.49
N TYR A 137 -11.09 6.45 -12.78
CA TYR A 137 -11.06 5.56 -11.62
C TYR A 137 -11.59 6.26 -10.37
N ASN A 138 -11.03 7.42 -10.06
CA ASN A 138 -11.31 8.19 -8.86
C ASN A 138 -10.77 9.63 -9.03
N MET A 139 -11.07 10.49 -8.06
CA MET A 139 -10.72 11.91 -8.11
C MET A 139 -10.48 12.51 -6.72
N PHE A 140 -9.78 13.65 -6.70
CA PHE A 140 -9.67 14.56 -5.56
C PHE A 140 -10.36 15.89 -5.86
N ILE A 141 -10.74 16.58 -4.78
CA ILE A 141 -11.07 18.00 -4.82
C ILE A 141 -10.14 18.74 -3.86
N ASN A 142 -9.58 19.85 -4.31
CA ASN A 142 -8.71 20.71 -3.52
C ASN A 142 -9.08 22.17 -3.82
N ASP A 143 -9.90 22.77 -2.96
CA ASP A 143 -10.50 24.09 -3.16
C ASP A 143 -11.17 24.23 -4.54
N ASP A 144 -10.55 25.00 -5.44
CA ASP A 144 -11.02 25.22 -6.80
C ASP A 144 -10.43 24.23 -7.82
N TYR A 145 -9.64 23.26 -7.40
CA TYR A 145 -9.08 22.24 -8.28
C TYR A 145 -9.80 20.88 -8.15
N LEU A 146 -9.97 20.24 -9.31
CA LEU A 146 -10.42 18.86 -9.43
C LEU A 146 -9.29 18.06 -10.09
N ILE A 147 -8.90 16.96 -9.47
CA ILE A 147 -7.86 16.06 -9.96
C ILE A 147 -8.49 14.73 -10.30
N VAL A 148 -8.29 14.23 -11.52
CA VAL A 148 -8.95 13.02 -12.02
C VAL A 148 -7.90 12.03 -12.53
N PHE A 149 -8.05 10.75 -12.18
CA PHE A 149 -7.14 9.68 -12.60
C PHE A 149 -7.81 8.73 -13.58
N THR A 150 -7.09 8.38 -14.65
CA THR A 150 -7.53 7.40 -15.64
C THR A 150 -6.42 6.40 -15.97
N THR A 151 -6.79 5.29 -16.59
CA THR A 151 -5.87 4.46 -17.37
C THR A 151 -6.39 4.39 -18.79
N THR A 152 -5.57 4.77 -19.75
CA THR A 152 -5.83 4.51 -21.16
C THR A 152 -5.17 3.20 -21.51
N TYR A 153 -5.98 2.22 -21.92
CA TYR A 153 -5.48 0.92 -22.38
C TYR A 153 -5.16 1.02 -23.87
N GLY A 154 -3.93 0.71 -24.26
CA GLY A 154 -3.59 0.74 -25.66
C GLY A 154 -4.26 -0.40 -26.43
N ASP A 155 -4.39 -0.21 -27.75
CA ASP A 155 -4.99 -1.19 -28.64
C ASP A 155 -4.21 -2.51 -28.66
N PHE A 156 -4.79 -3.56 -28.07
CA PHE A 156 -4.30 -4.93 -28.22
C PHE A 156 -4.62 -5.45 -29.62
N ASN A 157 -3.62 -5.49 -30.50
CA ASN A 157 -3.71 -6.19 -31.78
C ASN A 157 -2.53 -7.16 -31.95
N TYR A 158 -2.67 -8.15 -32.84
CA TYR A 158 -1.70 -9.25 -33.03
C TYR A 158 -0.24 -8.80 -33.27
N TYR A 159 -0.03 -7.55 -33.69
CA TYR A 159 1.28 -6.96 -33.98
C TYR A 159 1.69 -5.83 -33.02
N ASN A 160 0.79 -5.38 -32.14
CA ASN A 160 1.03 -4.24 -31.27
C ASN A 160 0.32 -4.45 -29.94
N THR A 161 1.08 -4.56 -28.87
CA THR A 161 0.56 -4.37 -27.51
C THR A 161 0.48 -2.87 -27.32
N GLY A 162 -0.69 -2.27 -27.58
CA GLY A 162 -0.88 -0.89 -27.18
C GLY A 162 -0.58 -0.78 -25.69
N TYR A 163 0.20 0.25 -25.34
CA TYR A 163 0.69 0.42 -23.99
C TYR A 163 -0.38 1.04 -23.11
N ASN A 164 -0.39 0.65 -21.85
CA ASN A 164 -1.22 1.34 -20.88
C ASN A 164 -0.54 2.67 -20.51
N HIS A 165 -1.37 3.68 -20.28
CA HIS A 165 -0.94 4.99 -19.82
C HIS A 165 -1.79 5.38 -18.61
N ALA A 166 -1.14 5.63 -17.47
CA ALA A 166 -1.78 6.20 -16.30
C ALA A 166 -1.76 7.72 -16.42
N THR A 167 -2.92 8.36 -16.31
CA THR A 167 -3.05 9.79 -16.54
C THR A 167 -3.67 10.50 -15.34
N MET A 168 -3.02 11.58 -14.89
CA MET A 168 -3.53 12.55 -13.94
C MET A 168 -3.94 13.82 -14.69
N TYR A 169 -5.19 14.22 -14.55
CA TYR A 169 -5.71 15.48 -15.09
C TYR A 169 -5.98 16.47 -13.96
N LEU A 170 -5.51 17.70 -14.12
CA LEU A 170 -5.79 18.80 -13.20
C LEU A 170 -6.71 19.82 -13.88
N TYR A 171 -7.90 20.02 -13.31
CA TYR A 171 -8.87 21.00 -13.77
C TYR A 171 -9.01 22.14 -12.77
N ASP A 172 -9.01 23.37 -13.27
CA ASP A 172 -9.53 24.55 -12.55
C ASP A 172 -11.05 24.54 -12.65
N THR A 173 -11.71 24.56 -11.50
CA THR A 173 -13.16 24.52 -11.32
C THR A 173 -13.68 25.76 -10.60
N SER A 174 -12.90 26.85 -10.51
CA SER A 174 -13.35 28.13 -9.93
C SER A 174 -14.67 28.59 -10.56
N ASP A 175 -14.86 28.37 -11.86
CA ASP A 175 -16.17 28.33 -12.50
C ASP A 175 -16.69 26.88 -12.64
N LYS A 176 -17.55 26.48 -11.69
CA LYS A 176 -18.17 25.14 -11.64
C LYS A 176 -19.04 24.83 -12.88
N THR A 177 -19.41 25.82 -13.70
CA THR A 177 -20.16 25.63 -14.94
C THR A 177 -19.27 25.42 -16.17
N ASN A 178 -17.98 25.76 -16.07
CA ASN A 178 -17.01 25.62 -17.15
C ASN A 178 -15.61 25.25 -16.60
N PRO A 179 -15.41 23.99 -16.16
CA PRO A 179 -14.10 23.50 -15.76
C PRO A 179 -13.07 23.62 -16.88
N ILE A 180 -11.84 24.04 -16.55
CA ILE A 180 -10.76 24.26 -17.50
C ILE A 180 -9.63 23.30 -17.20
N LEU A 181 -9.22 22.49 -18.19
CA LEU A 181 -8.04 21.64 -18.06
C LEU A 181 -6.78 22.53 -17.95
N VAL A 182 -6.04 22.39 -16.85
CA VAL A 182 -4.84 23.15 -16.55
C VAL A 182 -3.59 22.36 -16.87
N LYS A 183 -3.58 21.07 -16.57
CA LYS A 183 -2.41 20.21 -16.73
C LYS A 183 -2.81 18.76 -16.95
N THR A 184 -2.05 18.06 -17.79
CA THR A 184 -2.15 16.61 -17.99
C THR A 184 -0.78 15.98 -17.72
N ILE A 185 -0.73 14.94 -16.91
CA ILE A 185 0.49 14.18 -16.64
C ILE A 185 0.20 12.72 -16.96
N GLU A 186 0.96 12.15 -17.88
CA GLU A 186 0.81 10.78 -18.34
C GLU A 186 2.11 10.01 -18.12
N VAL A 187 2.04 8.84 -17.50
CA VAL A 187 3.19 7.93 -17.35
C VAL A 187 2.83 6.55 -17.90
N ASN A 188 3.80 5.83 -18.46
CA ASN A 188 3.55 4.46 -18.90
C ASN A 188 3.09 3.57 -17.73
N GLY A 189 2.26 2.58 -18.07
CA GLY A 189 1.67 1.66 -17.11
C GLY A 189 0.21 1.96 -16.81
N SER A 190 -0.31 1.34 -15.75
CA SER A 190 -1.69 1.47 -15.30
C SER A 190 -1.74 2.19 -13.98
N TYR A 191 -2.74 3.05 -13.79
CA TYR A 191 -3.00 3.71 -12.52
C TYR A 191 -3.27 2.67 -11.43
N LEU A 192 -2.61 2.82 -10.28
CA LEU A 192 -2.78 1.94 -9.13
C LEU A 192 -3.58 2.63 -8.02
N ASP A 193 -3.07 3.77 -7.55
CA ASP A 193 -3.65 4.53 -6.44
C ASP A 193 -3.06 5.95 -6.42
N ALA A 194 -3.61 6.83 -5.59
CA ALA A 194 -3.04 8.14 -5.32
C ALA A 194 -3.30 8.62 -3.89
N ARG A 195 -2.51 9.57 -3.40
CA ARG A 195 -2.77 10.28 -2.15
C ARG A 195 -2.59 11.77 -2.34
N MET A 196 -3.36 12.56 -1.61
CA MET A 196 -3.20 14.00 -1.58
C MET A 196 -2.91 14.47 -0.16
N ILE A 197 -1.83 15.23 0.01
CA ILE A 197 -1.39 15.79 1.28
C ILE A 197 -1.20 17.29 1.04
N ASP A 198 -2.01 18.09 1.72
CA ASP A 198 -2.10 19.54 1.48
C ASP A 198 -2.31 19.87 -0.01
N SER A 199 -1.35 20.52 -0.68
CA SER A 199 -1.39 20.85 -2.11
C SER A 199 -0.71 19.79 -2.99
N TYR A 200 -0.11 18.76 -2.43
CA TYR A 200 0.66 17.75 -3.17
C TYR A 200 -0.19 16.52 -3.46
N VAL A 201 -0.19 16.11 -4.73
CA VAL A 201 -0.82 14.87 -5.21
C VAL A 201 0.26 13.89 -5.61
N TYR A 202 0.25 12.69 -5.03
CA TYR A 202 1.14 11.59 -5.36
C TYR A 202 0.35 10.51 -6.09
N MET A 203 0.56 10.35 -7.39
CA MET A 203 0.02 9.25 -8.19
C MET A 203 1.01 8.10 -8.23
N ILE A 204 0.48 6.88 -8.06
CA ILE A 204 1.23 5.63 -8.15
C ILE A 204 0.68 4.84 -9.32
N ALA A 205 1.56 4.43 -10.23
CA ALA A 205 1.25 3.61 -11.39
C ALA A 205 2.20 2.41 -11.46
N TYR A 206 1.79 1.34 -12.15
CA TYR A 206 2.64 0.19 -12.40
C TYR A 206 2.71 -0.17 -13.88
N GLU A 207 3.90 -0.46 -14.37
CA GLU A 207 4.15 -0.96 -15.72
C GLU A 207 4.70 -2.39 -15.65
N SER A 208 4.19 -3.28 -16.49
CA SER A 208 4.70 -4.66 -16.55
C SER A 208 6.11 -4.69 -17.13
N THR A 209 7.04 -5.42 -16.53
CA THR A 209 8.38 -5.57 -17.10
C THR A 209 8.38 -6.29 -18.44
N TRP A 210 7.30 -7.01 -18.78
CA TRP A 210 7.07 -7.57 -20.10
C TRP A 210 6.84 -6.50 -21.18
N ASP A 211 6.25 -5.36 -20.81
CA ASP A 211 6.01 -4.23 -21.73
C ASP A 211 7.27 -3.39 -21.93
N ILE A 212 8.21 -3.46 -20.96
CA ILE A 212 9.50 -2.77 -20.92
C ILE A 212 10.60 -3.58 -21.62
N TYR A 213 10.60 -4.92 -21.47
CA TYR A 213 11.62 -5.81 -22.03
C TYR A 213 10.99 -6.97 -22.81
N ARG A 214 11.33 -7.07 -24.10
CA ARG A 214 10.87 -8.17 -24.95
C ARG A 214 11.93 -8.58 -25.98
N GLU A 215 12.20 -9.88 -26.05
CA GLU A 215 13.05 -10.49 -27.09
C GLU A 215 14.45 -9.83 -27.24
N GLY A 216 15.01 -9.29 -26.15
CA GLY A 216 16.30 -8.61 -26.14
C GLY A 216 16.25 -7.10 -26.38
N GLU A 217 15.07 -6.54 -26.60
CA GLU A 217 14.85 -5.11 -26.83
C GLU A 217 14.32 -4.45 -25.55
N LEU A 218 14.92 -3.30 -25.20
CA LEU A 218 14.45 -2.41 -24.14
C LEU A 218 13.54 -1.36 -24.75
N LYS A 219 12.32 -1.28 -24.25
CA LYS A 219 11.46 -0.12 -24.42
C LYS A 219 11.65 0.80 -23.23
N ILE A 220 12.03 2.05 -23.51
CA ILE A 220 12.30 3.04 -22.48
C ILE A 220 10.96 3.59 -21.97
N PRO A 221 10.68 3.54 -20.66
CA PRO A 221 9.50 4.19 -20.08
C PRO A 221 9.57 5.72 -20.27
N THR A 222 8.41 6.33 -20.46
CA THR A 222 8.25 7.76 -20.70
C THR A 222 7.23 8.36 -19.76
N ILE A 223 7.42 9.65 -19.47
CA ILE A 223 6.43 10.51 -18.86
C ILE A 223 6.16 11.69 -19.81
N THR A 224 4.90 12.06 -19.96
CA THR A 224 4.45 13.20 -20.75
C THR A 224 3.78 14.20 -19.83
N VAL A 225 4.30 15.43 -19.79
CA VAL A 225 3.66 16.55 -19.10
C VAL A 225 3.14 17.50 -20.16
N ASP A 226 1.82 17.62 -20.23
CA ASP A 226 1.08 18.33 -21.26
C ASP A 226 1.41 17.81 -22.68
N GLU A 227 2.23 18.52 -23.45
CA GLU A 227 2.65 18.12 -24.81
C GLU A 227 4.12 17.66 -24.85
N GLU A 228 4.84 17.74 -23.74
CA GLU A 228 6.27 17.44 -23.67
C GLU A 228 6.49 16.03 -23.09
N THR A 229 6.97 15.11 -23.94
CA THR A 229 7.35 13.76 -23.55
C THR A 229 8.85 13.68 -23.27
N GLU A 230 9.20 13.10 -22.14
CA GLU A 230 10.57 12.76 -21.78
C GLU A 230 10.73 11.26 -21.49
N GLU A 231 11.91 10.74 -21.80
CA GLU A 231 12.31 9.41 -21.37
C GLU A 231 12.73 9.43 -19.91
N ILE A 232 12.26 8.46 -19.13
CA ILE A 232 12.68 8.31 -17.74
C ILE A 232 14.15 7.90 -17.72
N GLN A 233 14.99 8.76 -17.12
CA GLN A 233 16.42 8.55 -17.11
C GLN A 233 16.80 7.34 -16.25
N PRO A 234 17.83 6.56 -16.62
CA PRO A 234 18.32 5.44 -15.81
C PRO A 234 18.62 5.80 -14.36
N SER A 235 19.08 7.03 -14.10
CA SER A 235 19.38 7.54 -12.76
C SER A 235 18.15 7.70 -11.86
N ASP A 236 16.97 7.80 -12.47
CA ASP A 236 15.67 7.96 -11.80
C ASP A 236 14.90 6.64 -11.72
N ILE A 237 15.51 5.55 -12.22
CA ILE A 237 15.01 4.18 -12.08
C ILE A 237 15.85 3.49 -11.02
N TYR A 238 15.23 3.23 -9.87
CA TYR A 238 15.86 2.61 -8.73
C TYR A 238 15.46 1.13 -8.65
N TYR A 239 16.34 0.31 -8.10
CA TYR A 239 16.08 -1.10 -7.86
C TYR A 239 16.73 -1.55 -6.57
N VAL A 240 16.12 -2.57 -5.97
CA VAL A 240 16.73 -3.36 -4.92
C VAL A 240 17.25 -4.65 -5.52
N ASP A 241 18.42 -5.09 -5.06
CA ASP A 241 19.05 -6.32 -5.52
C ASP A 241 18.36 -7.53 -4.90
N ILE A 242 17.14 -7.81 -5.39
CA ILE A 242 16.29 -8.88 -4.88
C ILE A 242 16.50 -10.16 -5.71
N PRO A 243 16.64 -11.34 -5.09
CA PRO A 243 16.74 -12.62 -5.80
C PRO A 243 15.46 -12.99 -6.57
N GLU A 244 14.34 -12.31 -6.31
CA GLU A 244 13.03 -12.52 -6.90
C GLU A 244 12.87 -11.95 -8.32
N PRO A 245 11.86 -12.41 -9.08
CA PRO A 245 11.42 -11.73 -10.30
C PRO A 245 10.97 -10.30 -10.02
N VAL A 246 11.39 -9.38 -10.88
CA VAL A 246 10.77 -8.07 -10.96
C VAL A 246 9.76 -8.11 -12.09
N GLU A 247 8.48 -8.22 -11.73
CA GLU A 247 7.37 -8.32 -12.70
C GLU A 247 6.81 -6.94 -13.08
N THR A 248 7.03 -5.93 -12.24
CA THR A 248 6.52 -4.58 -12.45
C THR A 248 7.55 -3.51 -12.09
N MET A 249 7.54 -2.42 -12.85
CA MET A 249 8.11 -1.13 -12.45
C MET A 249 7.00 -0.29 -11.83
N THR A 250 7.22 0.26 -10.65
CA THR A 250 6.31 1.20 -9.99
C THR A 250 6.76 2.62 -10.28
N HIS A 251 5.90 3.42 -10.89
CA HIS A 251 6.11 4.85 -11.10
C HIS A 251 5.41 5.64 -10.00
N MET A 252 6.13 6.58 -9.38
CA MET A 252 5.57 7.55 -8.45
C MET A 252 5.74 8.93 -9.05
N VAL A 253 4.63 9.65 -9.20
CA VAL A 253 4.57 10.97 -9.81
C VAL A 253 3.94 11.92 -8.82
N SER A 254 4.64 13.00 -8.47
CA SER A 254 4.10 14.07 -7.62
C SER A 254 3.72 15.29 -8.45
N LEU A 255 2.64 15.95 -8.05
CA LEU A 255 2.19 17.24 -8.56
C LEU A 255 1.93 18.18 -7.38
N ASP A 256 2.57 19.34 -7.38
CA ASP A 256 2.15 20.45 -6.54
C ASP A 256 1.04 21.23 -7.25
N ILE A 257 -0.14 21.27 -6.65
CA ILE A 257 -1.31 21.97 -7.20
C ILE A 257 -1.05 23.48 -7.29
N ASP A 258 -0.26 24.09 -6.42
CA ASP A 258 -0.11 25.54 -6.42
C ASP A 258 0.91 26.00 -7.47
N THR A 259 2.08 25.35 -7.49
CA THR A 259 3.18 25.70 -8.41
C THR A 259 3.07 25.02 -9.77
N LYS A 260 2.27 23.95 -9.86
CA LYS A 260 2.17 23.04 -11.03
C LYS A 260 3.48 22.31 -11.33
N GLU A 261 4.42 22.28 -10.40
CA GLU A 261 5.65 21.51 -10.51
C GLU A 261 5.34 20.00 -10.44
N VAL A 262 6.07 19.23 -11.25
CA VAL A 262 5.92 17.79 -11.37
C VAL A 262 7.27 17.14 -11.10
N GLN A 263 7.30 16.12 -10.26
CA GLN A 263 8.47 15.27 -10.06
C GLN A 263 8.07 13.81 -10.23
N HIS A 264 9.03 12.95 -10.56
CA HIS A 264 8.78 11.53 -10.70
C HIS A 264 10.00 10.69 -10.36
N LYS A 265 9.74 9.47 -9.89
CA LYS A 265 10.74 8.40 -9.72
C LYS A 265 10.12 7.06 -10.05
N SER A 266 10.95 6.15 -10.56
CA SER A 266 10.52 4.80 -10.92
C SER A 266 11.30 3.77 -10.12
N PHE A 267 10.64 2.68 -9.71
CA PHE A 267 11.21 1.68 -8.83
C PHE A 267 10.90 0.26 -9.30
N LEU A 268 11.93 -0.57 -9.39
CA LEU A 268 11.87 -2.00 -9.64
C LEU A 268 11.93 -2.74 -8.28
N LEU A 269 10.78 -2.82 -7.60
CA LEU A 269 10.65 -3.34 -6.23
C LEU A 269 10.01 -4.74 -6.15
N GLY A 270 9.69 -5.35 -7.30
CA GLY A 270 8.85 -6.54 -7.36
C GLY A 270 7.37 -6.18 -7.56
N TYR A 271 6.47 -7.12 -7.25
CA TYR A 271 5.03 -6.98 -7.51
C TYR A 271 4.33 -6.15 -6.42
N SER A 272 4.07 -4.86 -6.67
CA SER A 272 3.41 -3.94 -5.74
C SER A 272 1.92 -4.30 -5.56
N GLN A 273 1.51 -4.73 -4.35
CA GLN A 273 0.13 -5.18 -4.09
C GLN A 273 -0.67 -4.23 -3.21
N ASN A 274 -0.05 -3.70 -2.15
CA ASN A 274 -0.75 -2.85 -1.19
C ASN A 274 0.07 -1.60 -0.88
N ILE A 275 -0.62 -0.48 -0.80
CA ILE A 275 -0.05 0.83 -0.51
C ILE A 275 -0.63 1.31 0.81
N TYR A 276 0.25 1.78 1.69
CA TYR A 276 -0.12 2.57 2.87
C TYR A 276 0.65 3.88 2.81
N VAL A 277 0.01 4.99 3.19
CA VAL A 277 0.64 6.32 3.16
C VAL A 277 0.37 7.04 4.46
N SER A 278 1.44 7.49 5.10
CA SER A 278 1.42 8.42 6.22
C SER A 278 1.68 9.84 5.72
N GLN A 279 1.79 10.81 6.64
CA GLN A 279 2.12 12.20 6.28
C GLN A 279 3.47 12.33 5.57
N ASP A 280 4.43 11.51 5.96
CA ASP A 280 5.83 11.64 5.51
C ASP A 280 6.31 10.47 4.66
N ASN A 281 5.55 9.36 4.56
CA ASN A 281 6.02 8.14 3.93
C ASN A 281 4.94 7.39 3.14
N ILE A 282 5.34 6.83 2.00
CA ILE A 282 4.63 5.79 1.25
C ILE A 282 5.29 4.44 1.56
N TYR A 283 4.47 3.47 1.94
CA TYR A 283 4.86 2.08 2.14
C TYR A 283 4.26 1.23 1.04
N VAL A 284 5.12 0.50 0.32
CA VAL A 284 4.72 -0.48 -0.68
C VAL A 284 4.98 -1.87 -0.13
N ALA A 285 3.91 -2.65 0.01
CA ALA A 285 3.96 -4.00 0.55
C ALA A 285 3.57 -5.04 -0.49
N SER A 286 4.39 -6.08 -0.62
CA SER A 286 4.24 -7.15 -1.62
C SER A 286 4.46 -8.52 -1.01
N ILE A 287 3.59 -9.48 -1.35
CA ILE A 287 3.79 -10.87 -0.95
C ILE A 287 4.89 -11.51 -1.79
N VAL A 288 5.76 -12.26 -1.12
CA VAL A 288 6.80 -13.08 -1.74
C VAL A 288 6.59 -14.53 -1.32
N TYR A 289 6.45 -15.38 -2.34
CA TYR A 289 6.37 -16.82 -2.18
C TYR A 289 7.74 -17.43 -2.48
N GLN A 290 8.43 -17.94 -1.45
CA GLN A 290 9.67 -18.67 -1.70
C GLN A 290 9.34 -20.11 -2.10
N SER A 291 9.44 -20.42 -3.40
CA SER A 291 9.32 -21.80 -3.86
C SER A 291 10.61 -22.57 -3.54
N ASN A 292 10.50 -23.64 -2.74
CA ASN A 292 11.59 -24.60 -2.56
C ASN A 292 11.39 -25.78 -3.53
N PRO A 293 12.16 -25.85 -4.63
CA PRO A 293 11.99 -26.89 -5.66
C PRO A 293 12.33 -28.32 -5.16
N ILE A 294 12.87 -28.48 -3.95
CA ILE A 294 13.31 -29.76 -3.38
C ILE A 294 12.39 -30.22 -2.22
N ALA A 295 11.55 -29.34 -1.68
CA ALA A 295 10.68 -29.69 -0.55
C ALA A 295 9.42 -30.44 -1.00
N LEU A 296 9.29 -31.72 -0.62
CA LEU A 296 8.06 -32.52 -0.71
C LEU A 296 6.97 -32.08 0.31
N THR A 297 7.17 -30.94 0.97
CA THR A 297 6.28 -30.39 1.99
C THR A 297 5.76 -29.03 1.53
N SER A 298 4.44 -28.85 1.55
CA SER A 298 3.68 -27.68 1.07
C SER A 298 3.85 -26.38 1.88
N HIS A 299 4.86 -26.27 2.74
CA HIS A 299 5.09 -25.05 3.51
C HIS A 299 5.94 -24.12 2.68
N GLN A 300 5.29 -23.30 1.85
CA GLN A 300 5.95 -22.15 1.27
C GLN A 300 6.23 -21.17 2.40
N ASP A 301 7.47 -20.69 2.50
CA ASP A 301 7.80 -19.57 3.37
C ASP A 301 7.17 -18.31 2.73
N GLU A 302 5.94 -18.01 3.15
CA GLU A 302 5.22 -16.80 2.77
C GLU A 302 5.77 -15.62 3.57
N LYS A 303 6.24 -14.58 2.88
CA LYS A 303 6.71 -13.34 3.48
C LYS A 303 6.04 -12.14 2.81
N THR A 304 6.00 -11.01 3.51
CA THR A 304 5.68 -9.70 2.95
C THR A 304 6.95 -8.86 2.96
N MET A 305 7.34 -8.39 1.79
CA MET A 305 8.38 -7.37 1.62
C MET A 305 7.74 -6.00 1.75
N ILE A 306 8.43 -5.09 2.44
CA ILE A 306 7.96 -3.74 2.72
C ILE A 306 9.04 -2.78 2.24
N HIS A 307 8.67 -1.80 1.42
CA HIS A 307 9.52 -0.70 0.99
C HIS A 307 8.99 0.59 1.58
N LYS A 308 9.87 1.38 2.22
CA LYS A 308 9.55 2.71 2.75
C LYS A 308 10.15 3.77 1.84
N ILE A 309 9.30 4.69 1.38
CA ILE A 309 9.64 5.80 0.51
C ILE A 309 9.16 7.08 1.19
N ALA A 310 10.08 7.95 1.59
CA ALA A 310 9.76 9.25 2.14
C ALA A 310 9.21 10.17 1.05
N ILE A 311 8.25 11.01 1.46
CA ILE A 311 7.64 12.05 0.65
C ILE A 311 7.66 13.37 1.41
N SER A 312 8.09 14.45 0.75
CA SER A 312 8.10 15.79 1.36
C SER A 312 8.11 16.83 0.25
N ASP A 313 7.15 17.75 0.24
CA ASP A 313 7.08 18.87 -0.72
C ASP A 313 7.25 18.42 -2.19
N GLY A 314 6.65 17.28 -2.54
CA GLY A 314 6.78 16.66 -3.85
C GLY A 314 8.06 15.85 -4.11
N ASP A 315 9.11 15.95 -3.28
CA ASP A 315 10.26 15.03 -3.34
C ASP A 315 9.83 13.60 -2.96
N ILE A 316 10.46 12.64 -3.61
CA ILE A 316 10.22 11.20 -3.43
C ILE A 316 11.58 10.57 -3.16
N SER A 317 11.77 9.92 -2.02
CA SER A 317 13.08 9.42 -1.61
C SER A 317 12.96 8.06 -0.94
N TYR A 318 13.53 7.02 -1.55
CA TYR A 318 13.52 5.68 -0.96
C TYR A 318 14.42 5.61 0.27
N ILE A 319 13.90 5.02 1.36
CA ILE A 319 14.54 5.01 2.66
C ILE A 319 15.04 3.61 3.03
N ALA A 320 14.15 2.62 3.05
CA ALA A 320 14.45 1.33 3.65
C ALA A 320 13.63 0.18 3.07
N GLN A 321 14.11 -1.04 3.32
CA GLN A 321 13.40 -2.29 3.06
C GLN A 321 13.28 -3.10 4.35
N GLY A 322 12.12 -3.70 4.57
CA GLY A 322 11.89 -4.69 5.62
C GLY A 322 11.22 -5.94 5.09
N GLU A 323 11.20 -6.98 5.91
CA GLU A 323 10.45 -8.19 5.66
C GLU A 323 9.75 -8.67 6.93
N VAL A 324 8.55 -9.22 6.77
CA VAL A 324 7.80 -9.91 7.83
C VAL A 324 7.21 -11.20 7.30
N LYS A 325 6.88 -12.15 8.18
CA LYS A 325 6.24 -13.41 7.73
C LYS A 325 4.76 -13.21 7.43
N GLY A 326 4.25 -14.01 6.51
CA GLY A 326 2.84 -14.03 6.11
C GLY A 326 2.50 -12.96 5.07
N HIS A 327 1.20 -12.80 4.83
CA HIS A 327 0.59 -11.90 3.87
C HIS A 327 -0.40 -10.95 4.55
N ILE A 328 -0.57 -9.77 3.97
CA ILE A 328 -1.49 -8.74 4.46
C ILE A 328 -2.88 -8.89 3.86
N LEU A 329 -3.89 -8.43 4.60
CA LEU A 329 -5.27 -8.42 4.13
C LEU A 329 -5.55 -7.25 3.17
N ASN A 330 -5.17 -6.04 3.55
CA ASN A 330 -5.37 -4.79 2.80
C ASN A 330 -4.60 -3.63 3.48
N GLN A 331 -4.76 -2.40 2.97
CA GLN A 331 -4.11 -1.19 3.51
C GLN A 331 -4.36 -0.97 5.02
N PHE A 332 -5.54 -1.33 5.55
CA PHE A 332 -5.87 -1.13 6.97
C PHE A 332 -5.14 -2.10 7.91
N SER A 333 -4.44 -3.08 7.34
CA SER A 333 -3.54 -3.97 8.07
C SER A 333 -2.15 -3.37 8.28
N MET A 334 -1.95 -2.10 7.93
CA MET A 334 -0.72 -1.36 8.07
C MET A 334 -0.97 0.02 8.68
N ASP A 335 -0.02 0.51 9.46
CA ASP A 335 0.05 1.92 9.82
C ASP A 335 1.46 2.37 10.24
N GLU A 336 1.63 3.68 10.42
CA GLU A 336 2.81 4.30 11.01
C GLU A 336 2.39 5.12 12.23
N TYR A 337 3.05 4.89 13.37
CA TYR A 337 2.75 5.61 14.61
C TYR A 337 4.03 5.83 15.42
N ASN A 338 4.28 7.09 15.79
CA ASN A 338 5.47 7.52 16.54
C ASN A 338 6.81 7.01 15.95
N GLY A 339 6.91 7.00 14.62
CA GLY A 339 8.11 6.58 13.88
C GLY A 339 8.28 5.06 13.71
N PHE A 340 7.31 4.26 14.17
CA PHE A 340 7.29 2.81 13.96
C PHE A 340 6.25 2.42 12.93
N PHE A 341 6.65 1.55 12.00
CA PHE A 341 5.72 0.90 11.08
C PHE A 341 5.13 -0.35 11.72
N ARG A 342 3.82 -0.55 11.66
CA ARG A 342 3.13 -1.69 12.28
C ARG A 342 2.26 -2.39 11.25
N ILE A 343 2.27 -3.72 11.30
CA ILE A 343 1.65 -4.53 10.26
C ILE A 343 1.04 -5.80 10.84
N ALA A 344 -0.16 -6.13 10.35
CA ALA A 344 -0.89 -7.36 10.69
C ALA A 344 -0.86 -8.33 9.50
N THR A 345 -0.44 -9.57 9.74
CA THR A 345 -0.31 -10.58 8.67
C THR A 345 -0.98 -11.91 9.03
N THR A 346 -1.37 -12.66 8.01
CA THR A 346 -1.76 -14.08 8.11
C THR A 346 -0.68 -14.93 7.45
N ILE A 347 -0.29 -16.05 8.04
CA ILE A 347 0.55 -17.07 7.38
C ILE A 347 -0.23 -18.37 7.22
N GLY A 348 0.01 -19.09 6.14
CA GLY A 348 -0.54 -20.42 5.91
C GLY A 348 -2.03 -20.39 5.52
N ASN A 349 -2.66 -21.55 5.57
CA ASN A 349 -4.00 -21.73 5.02
C ASN A 349 -5.02 -22.22 6.07
N ILE A 350 -6.28 -21.78 5.93
CA ILE A 350 -7.38 -22.26 6.78
C ILE A 350 -7.68 -23.74 6.51
N TRP A 351 -7.57 -24.19 5.26
CA TRP A 351 -8.01 -25.50 4.80
C TRP A 351 -7.24 -26.65 5.45
N ASP A 352 -5.94 -26.48 5.70
CA ASP A 352 -5.09 -27.46 6.39
C ASP A 352 -4.91 -27.16 7.89
N GLY A 353 -5.53 -26.07 8.38
CA GLY A 353 -5.44 -25.63 9.76
C GLY A 353 -4.09 -25.02 10.16
N SER A 354 -3.19 -24.79 9.20
CA SER A 354 -1.89 -24.16 9.43
C SER A 354 -1.97 -22.65 9.66
N SER A 355 -3.11 -22.02 9.34
CA SER A 355 -3.28 -20.57 9.42
C SER A 355 -2.92 -20.00 10.81
N ARG A 356 -2.17 -18.90 10.84
CA ARG A 356 -1.85 -18.12 12.04
C ARG A 356 -1.86 -16.65 11.70
N ASN A 357 -2.16 -15.79 12.68
CA ASN A 357 -2.12 -14.35 12.50
C ASN A 357 -1.00 -13.75 13.35
N ASN A 358 -0.38 -12.67 12.87
CA ASN A 358 0.74 -12.04 13.53
C ASN A 358 0.58 -10.51 13.51
N ILE A 359 1.17 -9.85 14.50
CA ILE A 359 1.45 -8.40 14.48
C ILE A 359 2.96 -8.23 14.52
N TYR A 360 3.51 -7.39 13.65
CA TYR A 360 4.91 -6.98 13.66
C TYR A 360 4.99 -5.46 13.83
N ILE A 361 6.01 -5.03 14.57
CA ILE A 361 6.39 -3.62 14.72
C ILE A 361 7.82 -3.49 14.21
N LEU A 362 8.05 -2.55 13.31
CA LEU A 362 9.34 -2.27 12.69
C LEU A 362 9.77 -0.83 12.98
N ASP A 363 11.06 -0.62 13.17
CA ASP A 363 11.65 0.71 13.40
C ASP A 363 11.72 1.55 12.12
N GLU A 364 12.34 2.74 12.21
CA GLU A 364 12.45 3.70 11.11
C GLU A 364 13.20 3.15 9.87
N ASP A 365 14.10 2.19 10.08
CA ASP A 365 14.88 1.47 9.08
C ASP A 365 14.17 0.19 8.59
N LEU A 366 12.92 -0.03 8.98
CA LEU A 366 12.16 -1.26 8.77
C LEU A 366 12.83 -2.52 9.34
N LYS A 367 13.58 -2.41 10.44
CA LYS A 367 14.04 -3.58 11.20
C LYS A 367 13.00 -3.96 12.24
N GLN A 368 12.73 -5.25 12.37
CA GLN A 368 11.74 -5.74 13.33
C GLN A 368 12.15 -5.38 14.78
N ALA A 369 11.35 -4.55 15.43
CA ALA A 369 11.50 -4.16 16.83
C ALA A 369 10.82 -5.17 17.78
N ALA A 370 9.61 -5.61 17.43
CA ALA A 370 8.85 -6.59 18.19
C ALA A 370 7.85 -7.36 17.31
N SER A 371 7.31 -8.44 17.86
CA SER A 371 6.22 -9.20 17.23
C SER A 371 5.32 -9.86 18.27
N ILE A 372 4.07 -10.11 17.86
CA ILE A 372 3.16 -11.07 18.49
C ILE A 372 2.79 -12.06 17.40
N GLU A 373 3.29 -13.29 17.50
CA GLU A 373 3.01 -14.36 16.53
C GLU A 373 1.95 -15.33 17.05
N ASP A 374 1.41 -16.17 16.17
CA ASP A 374 0.47 -17.25 16.49
C ASP A 374 -0.87 -16.81 17.12
N ILE A 375 -1.37 -15.62 16.77
CA ILE A 375 -2.68 -15.12 17.18
C ILE A 375 -3.77 -15.95 16.48
N ALA A 376 -4.70 -16.47 17.30
CA ALA A 376 -5.85 -17.28 16.86
C ALA A 376 -5.48 -18.41 15.87
N PRO A 377 -4.75 -19.47 16.31
CA PRO A 377 -4.34 -20.55 15.42
C PRO A 377 -5.52 -21.23 14.71
N GLY A 378 -5.38 -21.42 13.40
CA GLY A 378 -6.36 -22.01 12.51
C GLY A 378 -7.40 -21.03 11.96
N GLU A 379 -7.23 -19.73 12.19
CA GLU A 379 -8.08 -18.61 11.73
C GLU A 379 -7.25 -17.62 10.90
N LYS A 380 -7.90 -16.82 10.05
CA LYS A 380 -7.26 -15.73 9.30
C LYS A 380 -7.76 -14.35 9.75
N ILE A 381 -6.97 -13.31 9.48
CA ILE A 381 -7.41 -11.92 9.63
C ILE A 381 -8.57 -11.66 8.67
N TYR A 382 -9.65 -11.10 9.21
CA TYR A 382 -10.81 -10.65 8.45
C TYR A 382 -10.95 -9.12 8.48
N SER A 383 -10.53 -8.49 9.56
CA SER A 383 -10.41 -7.03 9.65
C SER A 383 -9.25 -6.68 10.59
N ALA A 384 -8.57 -5.59 10.28
CA ALA A 384 -7.51 -5.02 11.10
C ALA A 384 -7.69 -3.50 11.12
N ARG A 385 -7.43 -2.89 12.28
CA ARG A 385 -7.36 -1.44 12.41
C ARG A 385 -6.35 -1.05 13.49
N PHE A 386 -5.50 -0.10 13.17
CA PHE A 386 -4.57 0.52 14.11
C PHE A 386 -5.08 1.90 14.51
N ILE A 387 -5.05 2.22 15.80
CA ILE A 387 -5.51 3.49 16.36
C ILE A 387 -4.62 3.87 17.53
N GLY A 388 -3.80 4.90 17.36
CA GLY A 388 -2.88 5.35 18.40
C GLY A 388 -2.05 4.20 18.97
N ASP A 389 -2.11 4.01 20.28
CA ASP A 389 -1.39 2.95 21.00
C ASP A 389 -1.96 1.54 20.83
N LYS A 390 -3.00 1.32 20.02
CA LYS A 390 -3.71 0.03 19.96
C LYS A 390 -3.82 -0.51 18.53
N ALA A 391 -3.86 -1.83 18.43
CA ALA A 391 -4.37 -2.54 17.28
C ALA A 391 -5.60 -3.36 17.64
N TYR A 392 -6.51 -3.44 16.69
CA TYR A 392 -7.74 -4.19 16.78
C TYR A 392 -7.78 -5.19 15.63
N LEU A 393 -7.95 -6.45 15.98
CA LEU A 393 -7.87 -7.55 15.03
C LEU A 393 -9.12 -8.42 15.15
N VAL A 394 -9.75 -8.66 14.02
CA VAL A 394 -10.88 -9.58 13.86
C VAL A 394 -10.34 -10.79 13.11
N THR A 395 -10.49 -11.97 13.70
CA THR A 395 -10.10 -13.23 13.05
C THR A 395 -11.31 -14.11 12.81
N PHE A 396 -11.33 -14.84 11.70
CA PHE A 396 -12.51 -15.63 11.37
C PHE A 396 -12.21 -17.05 10.92
N LYS A 397 -12.96 -17.98 11.52
CA LYS A 397 -13.24 -19.31 10.97
C LYS A 397 -14.73 -19.61 10.91
N LYS A 398 -15.52 -19.19 11.93
CA LYS A 398 -17.01 -19.23 12.03
C LYS A 398 -17.61 -18.30 13.12
N VAL A 399 -16.85 -18.00 14.19
CA VAL A 399 -17.17 -17.06 15.29
C VAL A 399 -15.94 -16.19 15.51
N ASP A 400 -16.13 -14.88 15.67
CA ASP A 400 -15.09 -13.85 15.67
C ASP A 400 -14.61 -13.50 17.09
N PRO A 401 -13.33 -13.76 17.43
CA PRO A 401 -12.70 -13.06 18.52
C PRO A 401 -12.19 -11.70 18.02
N PHE A 402 -12.82 -10.63 18.49
CA PHE A 402 -12.28 -9.29 18.42
C PHE A 402 -11.14 -9.14 19.44
N PHE A 403 -9.91 -9.05 18.97
CA PHE A 403 -8.72 -8.82 19.79
C PHE A 403 -8.46 -7.34 19.95
N THR A 404 -8.12 -6.93 21.18
CA THR A 404 -7.51 -5.63 21.46
C THR A 404 -6.07 -5.85 21.88
N ILE A 405 -5.15 -5.20 21.19
CA ILE A 405 -3.71 -5.37 21.35
C ILE A 405 -3.12 -4.01 21.73
N ASP A 406 -2.38 -3.97 22.83
CA ASP A 406 -1.63 -2.80 23.29
C ASP A 406 -0.27 -2.77 22.60
N LEU A 407 -0.02 -1.67 21.90
CA LEU A 407 1.18 -1.36 21.15
C LEU A 407 1.84 -0.06 21.68
N SER A 408 1.46 0.43 22.87
CA SER A 408 2.02 1.67 23.44
C SER A 408 3.53 1.60 23.68
N ASP A 409 4.03 0.41 24.02
CA ASP A 409 5.46 0.11 24.05
C ASP A 409 5.81 -0.70 22.79
N PRO A 410 6.46 -0.08 21.78
CA PRO A 410 6.75 -0.74 20.51
C PRO A 410 7.72 -1.93 20.65
N TYR A 411 8.40 -2.07 21.79
CA TYR A 411 9.32 -3.19 22.06
C TYR A 411 8.68 -4.31 22.89
N HIS A 412 7.52 -4.06 23.51
CA HIS A 412 6.81 -5.03 24.35
C HIS A 412 5.29 -5.01 24.11
N PRO A 413 4.82 -5.27 22.87
CA PRO A 413 3.40 -5.32 22.57
C PRO A 413 2.74 -6.51 23.30
N LYS A 414 1.46 -6.36 23.66
CA LYS A 414 0.71 -7.42 24.37
C LYS A 414 -0.77 -7.43 23.99
N ILE A 415 -1.36 -8.63 24.00
CA ILE A 415 -2.81 -8.78 23.84
C ILE A 415 -3.48 -8.39 25.17
N LEU A 416 -4.35 -7.38 25.15
CA LEU A 416 -5.11 -6.93 26.33
C LEU A 416 -6.31 -7.83 26.62
N GLY A 417 -6.97 -8.29 25.56
CA GLY A 417 -8.16 -9.11 25.68
C GLY A 417 -8.69 -9.58 24.34
N LYS A 418 -9.65 -10.49 24.42
CA LYS A 418 -10.45 -10.97 23.30
C LYS A 418 -11.93 -10.88 23.69
N LEU A 419 -12.74 -10.27 22.84
CA LEU A 419 -14.19 -10.25 22.97
C LEU A 419 -14.77 -11.17 21.89
N LYS A 420 -15.56 -12.16 22.29
CA LYS A 420 -16.25 -13.03 21.34
C LYS A 420 -17.62 -12.44 21.05
N ILE A 421 -17.88 -12.13 19.78
CA ILE A 421 -19.16 -11.57 19.33
C ILE A 421 -19.83 -12.58 18.38
N PRO A 422 -21.16 -12.82 18.47
CA PRO A 422 -21.87 -13.57 17.45
C PRO A 422 -21.73 -12.88 16.08
N GLY A 423 -21.46 -13.64 15.02
CA GLY A 423 -21.14 -13.06 13.72
C GLY A 423 -19.66 -12.70 13.56
N TYR A 424 -19.39 -11.75 12.68
CA TYR A 424 -18.06 -11.16 12.46
C TYR A 424 -18.17 -9.72 11.94
N SER A 425 -17.17 -8.89 12.29
CA SER A 425 -17.09 -7.51 11.78
C SER A 425 -16.31 -7.45 10.46
N ASP A 426 -16.96 -6.97 9.40
CA ASP A 426 -16.33 -6.73 8.09
C ASP A 426 -15.46 -5.46 8.13
N TYR A 427 -15.92 -4.47 8.90
CA TYR A 427 -15.35 -3.14 8.94
C TYR A 427 -15.28 -2.61 10.37
N LEU A 428 -14.15 -2.00 10.70
CA LEU A 428 -13.90 -1.36 11.99
C LEU A 428 -13.64 0.13 11.76
N HIS A 429 -14.49 0.97 12.37
CA HIS A 429 -14.37 2.42 12.33
C HIS A 429 -13.92 2.96 13.70
N PRO A 430 -12.77 3.65 13.77
CA PRO A 430 -12.40 4.47 14.93
C PRO A 430 -13.47 5.54 15.19
N TYR A 431 -14.07 5.58 16.39
CA TYR A 431 -14.93 6.70 16.77
C TYR A 431 -14.16 7.73 17.61
N ASP A 432 -13.38 7.23 18.57
CA ASP A 432 -12.42 8.02 19.35
C ASP A 432 -11.27 7.12 19.85
N GLU A 433 -10.41 7.62 20.74
CA GLU A 433 -9.26 6.89 21.30
C GLU A 433 -9.61 5.58 22.04
N ASN A 434 -10.87 5.42 22.45
CA ASN A 434 -11.33 4.34 23.31
C ASN A 434 -12.57 3.60 22.77
N HIS A 435 -13.15 4.02 21.65
CA HIS A 435 -14.34 3.42 21.07
C HIS A 435 -14.17 3.07 19.60
N ILE A 436 -14.63 1.87 19.23
CA ILE A 436 -14.70 1.38 17.86
C ILE A 436 -16.12 0.97 17.53
N ILE A 437 -16.54 1.32 16.32
CA ILE A 437 -17.78 0.84 15.72
C ILE A 437 -17.42 -0.30 14.76
N GLY A 438 -17.94 -1.49 15.04
CA GLY A 438 -17.87 -2.63 14.13
C GLY A 438 -19.14 -2.74 13.29
N ILE A 439 -18.99 -2.87 11.97
CA ILE A 439 -20.10 -3.17 11.05
C ILE A 439 -19.82 -4.53 10.42
N GLY A 440 -20.81 -5.42 10.45
CA GLY A 440 -20.64 -6.77 9.95
C GLY A 440 -21.93 -7.58 9.93
N LYS A 441 -21.80 -8.90 9.88
CA LYS A 441 -22.92 -9.82 9.68
C LYS A 441 -23.08 -10.79 10.85
N GLU A 442 -24.31 -10.95 11.31
CA GLU A 442 -24.67 -11.99 12.26
C GLU A 442 -24.59 -13.37 11.59
N THR A 443 -24.05 -14.36 12.31
CA THR A 443 -23.94 -15.75 11.83
C THR A 443 -24.56 -16.71 12.84
N ALA A 444 -24.96 -17.90 12.38
CA ALA A 444 -25.49 -18.94 13.26
C ALA A 444 -24.41 -19.41 14.26
N GLU A 445 -24.80 -19.66 15.52
CA GLU A 445 -23.88 -20.13 16.55
C GLU A 445 -23.14 -21.42 16.15
N ALA A 446 -21.85 -21.49 16.48
CA ALA A 446 -21.07 -22.72 16.34
C ALA A 446 -21.69 -23.89 17.13
N LEU A 447 -21.60 -25.10 16.59
CA LEU A 447 -22.16 -26.30 17.23
C LEU A 447 -21.47 -26.58 18.57
N SER A 448 -22.20 -27.12 19.55
CA SER A 448 -21.70 -27.35 20.92
C SER A 448 -20.40 -28.19 20.99
N LYS A 449 -20.22 -29.12 20.04
CA LYS A 449 -19.00 -29.93 19.92
C LYS A 449 -17.77 -29.11 19.52
N GLU A 450 -17.96 -28.09 18.68
CA GLU A 450 -16.90 -27.16 18.28
C GLU A 450 -16.58 -26.15 19.41
N LYS A 451 -17.53 -25.90 20.34
CA LYS A 451 -17.32 -25.09 21.54
C LYS A 451 -16.43 -25.81 22.57
N GLU A 452 -16.62 -27.13 22.74
CA GLU A 452 -15.80 -27.98 23.63
C GLU A 452 -14.36 -28.19 23.12
N ASP A 453 -14.17 -28.44 21.82
CA ASP A 453 -12.83 -28.68 21.24
C ASP A 453 -11.91 -27.44 21.27
N ARG A 454 -12.45 -26.24 21.53
CA ARG A 454 -11.76 -24.94 21.39
C ARG A 454 -11.67 -24.14 22.70
N ASP A 455 -12.01 -24.74 23.84
CA ASP A 455 -12.03 -24.08 25.16
C ASP A 455 -12.77 -22.73 25.12
N ILE A 456 -13.96 -22.74 24.48
CA ILE A 456 -14.75 -21.53 24.23
C ILE A 456 -15.68 -21.27 25.40
N ASP A 457 -15.18 -20.61 26.44
CA ASP A 457 -16.05 -19.97 27.44
C ASP A 457 -16.58 -18.63 26.87
N PHE A 458 -17.88 -18.40 27.07
CA PHE A 458 -18.57 -17.14 26.77
C PHE A 458 -18.81 -16.45 28.11
N ALA A 459 -17.87 -15.59 28.51
CA ALA A 459 -18.06 -14.63 29.58
C ALA A 459 -17.91 -13.22 29.02
#